data_AF-A0A931TIB5-F1
#
_entry.id   AF-A0A931TIB5-F1
#
_cell.length_a   1.000
_cell.length_b   1.000
_cell.length_c   1.000
_cell.angle_alpha   90.00
_cell.angle_beta   90.00
_cell.angle_gamma   90.00
#
_symmetry.space_group_name_H-M   'P 1'
#
loop_
_entity.id
_entity.type
_entity.pdbx_description
1 polymer ?
#
loop_
_entity_poly.entity_id
_entity_poly.type
_entity_poly.pdbx_seq_one_letter_code
_entity_poly.pdbx_strand_id
1 'polypeptide(L)'
;MDFDPRDYDSRDRDDFDIYDARWLDDPRDPDDRDRDFERDRDPRGHDPRDAFVEGLELLRGLERELVQDERENLYELNREDSRMLATIGSFRVVAERDLETARDPDWDPRDDTLEHLRDEGLIRFVAIDSGERAVTLTEDGRDLLESNRRERDEDDERQEFHAEVSRPRELEHDSQLFAAYVEVEGRLRDQGADVERVILEIDLRREYQEWLQEHNKGNPNSDGRPDRDAREIEAWARDHDLPYFDERVHFPDFRIEYELDGRDRHEDVEVMSEHYRGAYAGSKAQAGFTCYRGGGGRGGGGGSNTGGSPFDPGFAEEFL
;
A
#
# COMPACT_ATOMS: atom_id res chain seq x y z
N MET A 1 -59.72 -36.20 60.43
CA MET A 1 -60.37 -34.91 60.80
C MET A 1 -59.36 -34.11 61.60
N ASP A 2 -58.19 -33.81 61.03
CA ASP A 2 -57.88 -32.99 59.84
C ASP A 2 -57.98 -31.50 60.14
N PHE A 3 -56.78 -31.00 60.44
CA PHE A 3 -56.32 -29.65 60.63
C PHE A 3 -56.32 -28.93 59.28
N ASP A 4 -56.88 -27.71 59.20
CA ASP A 4 -56.20 -26.49 58.74
C ASP A 4 -57.21 -25.33 58.56
N PRO A 5 -56.76 -24.06 58.50
CA PRO A 5 -57.34 -22.98 59.26
C PRO A 5 -57.77 -21.85 58.28
N ARG A 6 -58.52 -20.83 58.73
CA ARG A 6 -58.04 -19.46 58.99
C ARG A 6 -57.17 -18.86 57.88
N ASP A 7 -57.33 -17.61 57.45
CA ASP A 7 -58.17 -16.51 57.93
C ASP A 7 -58.00 -15.32 56.95
N TYR A 8 -59.05 -14.52 56.80
CA TYR A 8 -59.12 -13.08 56.48
C TYR A 8 -58.44 -12.48 55.22
N ASP A 9 -59.27 -12.36 54.17
CA ASP A 9 -59.68 -11.12 53.46
C ASP A 9 -59.27 -9.76 54.10
N SER A 10 -59.06 -8.63 53.39
CA SER A 10 -59.00 -8.28 51.97
C SER A 10 -58.73 -6.76 51.87
N ARG A 11 -57.87 -6.34 50.93
CA ARG A 11 -57.93 -5.13 50.08
C ARG A 11 -57.61 -3.75 50.73
N ASP A 12 -56.86 -2.84 50.11
CA ASP A 12 -56.64 -2.55 48.68
C ASP A 12 -55.27 -1.87 48.46
N ARG A 13 -54.57 -2.30 47.40
CA ARG A 13 -53.95 -1.48 46.31
C ARG A 13 -52.76 -0.57 46.64
N ASP A 14 -51.61 -0.61 45.95
CA ASP A 14 -51.21 -1.18 44.65
C ASP A 14 -49.73 -1.64 44.82
N ASP A 15 -49.37 -2.90 44.58
CA ASP A 15 -49.05 -3.56 43.30
C ASP A 15 -47.88 -2.92 42.52
N PHE A 16 -46.63 -3.28 42.85
CA PHE A 16 -45.86 -4.33 42.14
C PHE A 16 -44.41 -4.46 42.72
N ASP A 17 -44.15 -5.61 43.34
CA ASP A 17 -42.92 -6.44 43.44
C ASP A 17 -41.55 -5.77 43.65
N ILE A 18 -40.84 -5.88 44.78
CA ILE A 18 -40.37 -7.05 45.57
C ILE A 18 -39.51 -8.04 44.73
N TYR A 19 -38.21 -7.76 44.67
CA TYR A 19 -37.10 -8.46 45.34
C TYR A 19 -36.53 -9.69 44.59
N ASP A 20 -35.28 -9.49 44.15
CA ASP A 20 -34.11 -10.29 44.56
C ASP A 20 -34.05 -11.76 44.13
N ALA A 21 -33.14 -12.06 43.19
CA ALA A 21 -32.00 -12.95 43.45
C ALA A 21 -31.25 -13.28 42.14
N ARG A 22 -29.94 -13.03 42.17
CA ARG A 22 -28.86 -13.95 41.74
C ARG A 22 -29.09 -14.82 40.49
N TRP A 23 -28.25 -14.55 39.48
CA TRP A 23 -27.84 -15.40 38.35
C TRP A 23 -28.91 -15.72 37.31
N LEU A 24 -28.88 -14.96 36.21
CA LEU A 24 -29.22 -15.44 34.86
C LEU A 24 -28.41 -14.64 33.83
N ASP A 25 -28.04 -15.34 32.79
CA ASP A 25 -27.14 -15.00 31.70
C ASP A 25 -27.41 -13.69 30.95
N ASP A 26 -26.32 -13.19 30.38
CA ASP A 26 -26.17 -12.22 29.28
C ASP A 26 -27.19 -12.46 28.12
N PRO A 27 -27.72 -11.39 27.50
CA PRO A 27 -27.14 -11.01 26.21
C PRO A 27 -27.06 -9.48 25.96
N ARG A 28 -25.82 -9.00 25.87
CA ARG A 28 -25.22 -8.14 24.84
C ARG A 28 -26.13 -7.04 24.30
N ASP A 29 -25.97 -5.87 24.88
CA ASP A 29 -26.24 -4.62 24.19
C ASP A 29 -25.24 -4.46 23.03
N PRO A 30 -25.68 -4.25 21.76
CA PRO A 30 -24.78 -4.20 20.60
C PRO A 30 -23.97 -2.90 20.41
N ASP A 31 -24.08 -1.90 21.29
CA ASP A 31 -23.65 -0.53 20.98
C ASP A 31 -22.26 -0.11 21.51
N ASP A 32 -21.42 -1.06 21.94
CA ASP A 32 -20.05 -0.77 22.39
C ASP A 32 -18.95 -1.05 21.34
N ARG A 33 -19.30 -1.40 20.09
CA ARG A 33 -18.28 -1.65 19.03
C ARG A 33 -17.71 -0.40 18.37
N ASP A 34 -18.36 0.76 18.54
CA ASP A 34 -17.96 1.98 17.83
C ASP A 34 -17.09 2.93 18.68
N ARG A 35 -16.78 2.57 19.93
CA ARG A 35 -16.00 3.44 20.85
C ARG A 35 -14.53 3.07 21.02
N ASP A 36 -14.06 1.97 20.43
CA ASP A 36 -12.63 1.61 20.45
C ASP A 36 -11.84 2.12 19.23
N PHE A 37 -12.50 2.75 18.25
CA PHE A 37 -11.83 3.35 17.08
C PHE A 37 -11.26 4.75 17.29
N GLU A 38 -11.58 5.42 18.41
CA GLU A 38 -11.10 6.78 18.72
C GLU A 38 -10.06 6.82 19.85
N ARG A 39 -9.50 5.67 20.24
CA ARG A 39 -8.34 5.67 21.15
C ARG A 39 -7.06 5.82 20.36
N ASP A 40 -6.56 7.06 20.40
CA ASP A 40 -5.14 7.38 20.31
C ASP A 40 -4.45 6.85 19.03
N ARG A 41 -4.53 7.62 17.93
CA ARG A 41 -3.46 7.65 16.92
C ARG A 41 -2.16 8.01 17.67
N ASP A 42 -1.46 7.01 18.21
CA ASP A 42 -0.09 7.16 18.67
C ASP A 42 0.73 7.58 17.43
N PRO A 43 1.35 8.78 17.41
CA PRO A 43 2.19 9.21 16.30
C PRO A 43 3.36 8.27 16.01
N ARG A 44 3.63 7.30 16.90
CA ARG A 44 4.69 6.29 16.79
C ARG A 44 4.21 4.91 16.30
N GLY A 45 2.92 4.73 16.09
CA GLY A 45 2.31 3.46 15.66
C GLY A 45 1.95 3.37 14.18
N HIS A 46 2.25 4.40 13.38
CA HIS A 46 1.97 4.42 11.96
C HIS A 46 3.05 3.64 11.20
N ASP A 47 2.63 2.58 10.50
CA ASP A 47 3.48 1.78 9.62
C ASP A 47 3.31 2.28 8.18
N PRO A 48 4.39 2.56 7.42
CA PRO A 48 4.30 3.05 6.04
C PRO A 48 3.51 2.12 5.12
N ARG A 49 3.35 0.86 5.50
CA ARG A 49 2.63 -0.16 4.72
C ARG A 49 1.12 -0.13 4.97
N ASP A 50 0.64 0.64 5.95
CA ASP A 50 -0.78 0.70 6.29
C ASP A 50 -1.63 1.29 5.16
N ALA A 51 -1.06 2.19 4.34
CA ALA A 51 -1.69 2.71 3.13
C ALA A 51 -2.17 1.60 2.18
N PHE A 52 -1.39 0.52 2.04
CA PHE A 52 -1.68 -0.56 1.09
C PHE A 52 -2.76 -1.53 1.58
N VAL A 53 -3.04 -1.56 2.89
CA VAL A 53 -4.08 -2.43 3.48
C VAL A 53 -5.37 -1.67 3.82
N GLU A 54 -5.40 -0.35 3.64
CA GLU A 54 -6.57 0.46 3.97
C GLU A 54 -7.76 0.15 3.05
N GLY A 55 -7.50 -0.14 1.78
CA GLY A 55 -8.50 -0.55 0.80
C GLY A 55 -8.93 -2.03 0.88
N LEU A 56 -8.45 -2.79 1.87
CA LEU A 56 -8.64 -4.24 1.94
C LEU A 56 -9.45 -4.69 3.16
N GLU A 57 -10.31 -5.68 2.97
CA GLU A 57 -11.04 -6.44 4.00
C GLU A 57 -10.19 -7.58 4.58
N LEU A 58 -8.88 -7.37 4.65
CA LEU A 58 -7.97 -8.32 5.26
C LEU A 58 -7.84 -8.12 6.78
N LEU A 59 -7.41 -9.19 7.44
CA LEU A 59 -7.31 -9.28 8.89
C LEU A 59 -6.28 -8.30 9.43
N ARG A 60 -6.66 -7.60 10.51
CA ARG A 60 -5.81 -6.63 11.22
C ARG A 60 -5.37 -7.12 12.60
N GLY A 61 -5.78 -8.34 12.97
CA GLY A 61 -5.41 -8.99 14.23
C GLY A 61 -4.00 -9.59 14.21
N LEU A 62 -3.49 -9.89 15.41
CA LEU A 62 -2.17 -10.52 15.58
C LEU A 62 -2.21 -12.04 15.34
N GLU A 63 -3.36 -12.67 15.55
CA GLU A 63 -3.55 -14.10 15.30
C GLU A 63 -3.86 -14.36 13.83
N ARG A 64 -3.41 -15.51 13.32
CA ARG A 64 -3.78 -15.94 11.97
C ARG A 64 -5.22 -16.44 11.96
N GLU A 65 -6.03 -15.91 11.06
CA GLU A 65 -7.40 -16.38 10.82
C GLU A 65 -7.59 -16.68 9.33
N LEU A 66 -8.66 -17.41 9.02
CA LEU A 66 -8.92 -17.87 7.66
C LEU A 66 -9.47 -16.73 6.79
N VAL A 67 -8.82 -16.50 5.65
CA VAL A 67 -9.23 -15.58 4.58
C VAL A 67 -9.50 -16.39 3.32
N GLN A 68 -10.53 -15.99 2.57
CA GLN A 68 -10.96 -16.67 1.36
C GLN A 68 -10.70 -15.80 0.11
N ASP A 69 -10.34 -16.42 -1.01
CA ASP A 69 -10.33 -15.76 -2.33
C ASP A 69 -11.65 -16.01 -3.11
N GLU A 70 -11.79 -15.39 -4.29
CA GLU A 70 -12.93 -15.61 -5.21
C GLU A 70 -13.09 -17.06 -5.68
N ARG A 71 -12.03 -17.87 -5.62
CA ARG A 71 -12.01 -19.29 -6.04
C ARG A 71 -12.27 -20.25 -4.88
N GLU A 72 -12.67 -19.73 -3.73
CA GLU A 72 -12.93 -20.44 -2.49
C GLU A 72 -11.69 -21.11 -1.85
N ASN A 73 -10.48 -20.72 -2.24
CA ASN A 73 -9.25 -21.14 -1.55
C ASN A 73 -9.19 -20.45 -0.18
N LEU A 74 -8.70 -21.17 0.83
CA LEU A 74 -8.57 -20.67 2.20
C LEU A 74 -7.10 -20.53 2.57
N TYR A 75 -6.75 -19.39 3.16
CA TYR A 75 -5.42 -19.04 3.60
C TYR A 75 -5.46 -18.57 5.05
N GLU A 76 -4.45 -18.93 5.85
CA GLU A 76 -4.31 -18.44 7.22
C GLU A 76 -3.45 -17.16 7.22
N LEU A 77 -4.05 -16.01 7.52
CA LEU A 77 -3.35 -14.71 7.50
C LEU A 77 -3.54 -13.93 8.80
N ASN A 78 -2.53 -13.16 9.18
CA ASN A 78 -2.63 -12.14 10.22
C ASN A 78 -2.38 -10.72 9.64
N ARG A 79 -2.26 -9.71 10.51
CA ARG A 79 -1.94 -8.32 10.13
C ARG A 79 -0.63 -8.19 9.35
N GLU A 80 0.43 -8.83 9.79
CA GLU A 80 1.75 -8.70 9.18
C GLU A 80 1.81 -9.44 7.83
N ASP A 81 1.18 -10.62 7.74
CA ASP A 81 0.99 -11.36 6.49
C ASP A 81 0.25 -10.49 5.46
N SER A 82 -0.84 -9.83 5.88
CA SER A 82 -1.63 -8.93 5.04
C SER A 82 -0.85 -7.70 4.57
N ARG A 83 -0.08 -7.07 5.46
CA ARG A 83 0.80 -5.93 5.11
C ARG A 83 1.88 -6.33 4.13
N MET A 84 2.51 -7.49 4.32
CA MET A 84 3.54 -8.01 3.43
C MET A 84 2.98 -8.27 2.03
N LEU A 85 1.83 -8.94 1.93
CA LEU A 85 1.17 -9.19 0.64
C LEU A 85 0.83 -7.89 -0.09
N ALA A 86 0.17 -6.94 0.60
CA ALA A 86 -0.22 -5.67 -0.01
C ALA A 86 1.01 -4.84 -0.43
N THR A 87 2.08 -4.84 0.37
CA THR A 87 3.35 -4.17 0.04
C THR A 87 4.00 -4.79 -1.20
N ILE A 88 4.15 -6.11 -1.23
CA ILE A 88 4.77 -6.82 -2.36
C ILE A 88 3.93 -6.61 -3.63
N GLY A 89 2.60 -6.60 -3.51
CA GLY A 89 1.69 -6.32 -4.62
C GLY A 89 1.80 -4.90 -5.14
N SER A 90 2.00 -3.91 -4.27
CA SER A 90 2.07 -2.50 -4.66
C SER A 90 3.36 -2.16 -5.42
N PHE A 91 4.47 -2.84 -5.10
CA PHE A 91 5.79 -2.60 -5.73
C PHE A 91 6.20 -3.66 -6.75
N ARG A 92 5.38 -4.70 -6.97
CA ARG A 92 5.62 -5.87 -7.83
C ARG A 92 6.77 -6.78 -7.39
N VAL A 93 7.90 -6.19 -6.99
CA VAL A 93 9.07 -6.88 -6.46
C VAL A 93 9.71 -6.04 -5.36
N VAL A 94 10.06 -6.67 -4.25
CA VAL A 94 10.70 -6.00 -3.11
C VAL A 94 11.89 -6.82 -2.64
N ALA A 95 13.03 -6.17 -2.34
CA ALA A 95 14.17 -6.86 -1.76
C ALA A 95 13.81 -7.45 -0.39
N GLU A 96 14.20 -8.71 -0.14
CA GLU A 96 13.87 -9.40 1.12
C GLU A 96 14.36 -8.63 2.35
N ARG A 97 15.58 -8.09 2.27
CA ARG A 97 16.19 -7.27 3.34
C ARG A 97 15.37 -6.05 3.73
N ASP A 98 14.66 -5.45 2.78
CA ASP A 98 13.91 -4.22 2.99
C ASP A 98 12.56 -4.56 3.65
N LEU A 99 11.96 -5.70 3.29
CA LEU A 99 10.80 -6.26 4.01
C LEU A 99 11.15 -6.63 5.45
N GLU A 100 12.30 -7.28 5.68
CA GLU A 100 12.78 -7.61 7.03
C GLU A 100 13.01 -6.36 7.88
N THR A 101 13.56 -5.29 7.27
CA THR A 101 13.82 -4.02 7.96
C THR A 101 12.54 -3.26 8.28
N ALA A 102 11.51 -3.37 7.42
CA ALA A 102 10.22 -2.69 7.59
C ALA A 102 9.25 -3.41 8.55
N ARG A 103 9.60 -4.59 9.07
CA ARG A 103 8.74 -5.32 10.02
C ARG A 103 8.45 -4.52 11.28
N ASP A 104 7.25 -4.72 11.82
CA ASP A 104 6.85 -4.16 13.11
C ASP A 104 7.85 -4.59 14.21
N PRO A 105 8.49 -3.66 14.94
CA PRO A 105 9.45 -4.01 15.99
C PRO A 105 8.89 -4.87 17.11
N ASP A 106 7.56 -4.82 17.33
CA ASP A 106 6.87 -5.62 18.34
C ASP A 106 6.50 -7.03 17.84
N TRP A 107 6.77 -7.33 16.56
CA TRP A 107 6.52 -8.64 15.95
C TRP A 107 7.46 -9.72 16.50
N ASP A 108 6.95 -10.95 16.66
CA ASP A 108 7.79 -12.07 17.10
C ASP A 108 8.80 -12.42 15.98
N PRO A 109 10.12 -12.24 16.20
CA PRO A 109 11.12 -12.54 15.19
C PRO A 109 11.20 -14.05 14.85
N ARG A 110 10.50 -14.91 15.59
CA ARG A 110 10.37 -16.34 15.29
C ARG A 110 9.27 -16.65 14.29
N ASP A 111 8.36 -15.71 14.03
CA ASP A 111 7.33 -15.89 13.02
C ASP A 111 7.91 -15.52 11.64
N ASP A 112 8.12 -16.56 10.84
CA ASP A 112 8.68 -16.44 9.51
C ASP A 112 7.57 -16.17 8.49
N THR A 113 7.01 -14.95 8.55
CA THR A 113 5.93 -14.49 7.65
C THR A 113 6.23 -14.76 6.17
N LEU A 114 7.48 -14.58 5.72
CA LEU A 114 7.82 -14.78 4.31
C LEU A 114 7.87 -16.27 3.95
N GLU A 115 8.38 -17.14 4.83
CA GLU A 115 8.31 -18.58 4.56
C GLU A 115 6.86 -19.09 4.63
N HIS A 116 6.05 -18.59 5.58
CA HIS A 116 4.62 -18.91 5.68
C HIS A 116 3.85 -18.52 4.40
N LEU A 117 3.95 -17.26 3.97
CA LEU A 117 3.28 -16.79 2.74
C LEU A 117 3.75 -17.53 1.49
N ARG A 118 5.00 -18.00 1.47
CA ARG A 118 5.53 -18.83 0.39
C ARG A 118 4.95 -20.25 0.45
N ASP A 119 4.83 -20.85 1.63
CA ASP A 119 4.24 -22.17 1.83
C ASP A 119 2.75 -22.18 1.47
N GLU A 120 2.04 -21.08 1.73
CA GLU A 120 0.67 -20.81 1.25
C GLU A 120 0.60 -20.54 -0.27
N GLY A 121 1.74 -20.40 -0.95
CA GLY A 121 1.81 -20.19 -2.40
C GLY A 121 1.46 -18.77 -2.86
N LEU A 122 1.31 -17.82 -1.94
CA LEU A 122 0.92 -16.43 -2.22
C LEU A 122 2.08 -15.56 -2.70
N ILE A 123 3.31 -15.93 -2.33
CA ILE A 123 4.53 -15.25 -2.77
C ILE A 123 5.56 -16.25 -3.32
N ARG A 124 6.55 -15.72 -4.04
CA ARG A 124 7.75 -16.49 -4.41
C ARG A 124 9.02 -15.65 -4.28
N PHE A 125 10.11 -16.32 -3.93
CA PHE A 125 11.44 -15.73 -3.95
C PHE A 125 12.03 -15.77 -5.37
N VAL A 126 12.66 -14.68 -5.76
CA VAL A 126 13.43 -14.55 -7.00
C VAL A 126 14.85 -14.10 -6.68
N ALA A 127 15.82 -14.61 -7.44
CA ALA A 127 17.20 -14.14 -7.32
C ALA A 127 17.33 -12.80 -8.04
N ILE A 128 17.98 -11.83 -7.39
CA ILE A 128 18.43 -10.60 -8.02
C ILE A 128 19.97 -10.61 -8.09
N ASP A 129 20.54 -9.66 -8.82
CA ASP A 129 22.00 -9.55 -8.95
C ASP A 129 22.67 -9.38 -7.57
N SER A 130 23.98 -9.59 -7.50
CA SER A 130 24.77 -9.62 -6.25
C SER A 130 24.42 -10.72 -5.23
N GLY A 131 23.56 -11.69 -5.61
CA GLY A 131 23.23 -12.85 -4.78
C GLY A 131 22.20 -12.57 -3.70
N GLU A 132 21.53 -11.42 -3.78
CA GLU A 132 20.39 -11.07 -2.94
C GLU A 132 19.11 -11.75 -3.43
N ARG A 133 18.11 -11.83 -2.54
CA ARG A 133 16.77 -12.33 -2.86
C ARG A 133 15.78 -11.18 -2.85
N ALA A 134 14.83 -11.25 -3.77
CA ALA A 134 13.64 -10.42 -3.76
C ALA A 134 12.39 -11.29 -3.72
N VAL A 135 11.26 -10.67 -3.40
CA VAL A 135 9.97 -11.32 -3.24
C VAL A 135 8.98 -10.69 -4.22
N THR A 136 8.16 -11.52 -4.88
CA THR A 136 7.07 -11.10 -5.77
C THR A 136 5.81 -11.87 -5.42
N LEU A 137 4.64 -11.27 -5.66
CA LEU A 137 3.37 -11.99 -5.57
C LEU A 137 3.27 -13.04 -6.67
N THR A 138 2.60 -14.15 -6.34
CA THR A 138 2.05 -15.07 -7.32
C THR A 138 0.71 -14.55 -7.84
N GLU A 139 0.16 -15.18 -8.89
CA GLU A 139 -1.20 -14.89 -9.33
C GLU A 139 -2.21 -15.11 -8.20
N ASP A 140 -2.08 -16.20 -7.43
CA ASP A 140 -2.94 -16.49 -6.28
C ASP A 140 -2.83 -15.41 -5.18
N GLY A 141 -1.61 -14.90 -4.92
CA GLY A 141 -1.38 -13.81 -3.99
C GLY A 141 -2.09 -12.51 -4.40
N ARG A 142 -2.05 -12.18 -5.69
CA ARG A 142 -2.78 -11.01 -6.21
C ARG A 142 -4.28 -11.25 -6.22
N ASP A 143 -4.74 -12.39 -6.70
CA ASP A 143 -6.17 -12.73 -6.74
C ASP A 143 -6.77 -12.65 -5.32
N LEU A 144 -6.03 -13.07 -4.29
CA LEU A 144 -6.45 -12.90 -2.89
C LEU A 144 -6.62 -11.44 -2.48
N LEU A 145 -5.69 -10.54 -2.85
CA LEU A 145 -5.82 -9.10 -2.59
C LEU A 145 -7.01 -8.49 -3.34
N GLU A 146 -7.18 -8.84 -4.61
CA GLU A 146 -8.27 -8.35 -5.46
C GLU A 146 -9.64 -8.80 -4.93
N SER A 147 -9.75 -10.06 -4.49
CA SER A 147 -10.97 -10.65 -3.93
C SER A 147 -11.41 -10.00 -2.61
N ASN A 148 -10.46 -9.43 -1.86
CA ASN A 148 -10.68 -8.83 -0.55
C ASN A 148 -10.63 -7.30 -0.61
N ARG A 149 -10.90 -6.68 -1.76
CA ARG A 149 -11.06 -5.22 -1.85
C ARG A 149 -12.33 -4.78 -1.12
N ARG A 150 -12.21 -3.74 -0.30
CA ARG A 150 -13.38 -3.06 0.27
C ARG A 150 -14.26 -2.48 -0.82
N GLU A 151 -15.57 -2.55 -0.61
CA GLU A 151 -16.50 -1.71 -1.35
C GLU A 151 -16.19 -0.24 -1.02
N ARG A 152 -15.75 0.51 -2.02
CA ARG A 152 -15.54 1.96 -1.98
C ARG A 152 -16.40 2.62 -3.05
N ASP A 153 -16.65 3.91 -2.89
CA ASP A 153 -17.38 4.73 -3.87
C ASP A 153 -16.74 4.63 -5.26
N GLU A 154 -17.54 4.84 -6.32
CA GLU A 154 -17.07 4.71 -7.71
C GLU A 154 -15.91 5.65 -8.06
N ASP A 155 -15.77 6.76 -7.31
CA ASP A 155 -14.74 7.79 -7.51
C ASP A 155 -13.46 7.54 -6.70
N ASP A 156 -13.44 6.54 -5.79
CA ASP A 156 -12.26 6.21 -5.00
C ASP A 156 -11.30 5.35 -5.83
N GLU A 157 -10.25 5.98 -6.31
CA GLU A 157 -9.15 5.31 -6.99
C GLU A 157 -8.36 4.43 -6.01
N ARG A 158 -8.05 3.21 -6.45
CA ARG A 158 -7.55 2.14 -5.56
C ARG A 158 -6.09 1.84 -5.83
N GLN A 159 -5.40 1.31 -4.82
CA GLN A 159 -4.07 0.72 -5.00
C GLN A 159 -4.15 -0.40 -6.05
N GLU A 160 -3.27 -0.33 -7.05
CA GLU A 160 -3.05 -1.40 -8.02
C GLU A 160 -2.13 -2.47 -7.40
N PHE A 161 -2.47 -3.74 -7.58
CA PHE A 161 -1.63 -4.86 -7.15
C PHE A 161 -1.11 -5.66 -8.33
N HIS A 162 0.18 -5.94 -8.30
CA HIS A 162 0.93 -6.60 -9.36
C HIS A 162 1.35 -8.01 -8.95
N ALA A 163 1.30 -8.94 -9.90
CA ALA A 163 1.82 -10.30 -9.74
C ALA A 163 2.79 -10.64 -10.87
N GLU A 164 3.77 -11.47 -10.52
CA GLU A 164 4.81 -12.01 -11.40
C GLU A 164 5.72 -10.96 -12.06
N VAL A 165 6.97 -11.33 -12.33
CA VAL A 165 7.93 -10.42 -12.96
C VAL A 165 8.17 -10.81 -14.41
N SER A 166 7.86 -9.89 -15.32
CA SER A 166 7.97 -10.15 -16.77
C SER A 166 9.41 -10.05 -17.31
N ARG A 167 10.35 -9.39 -16.60
CA ARG A 167 11.69 -9.08 -17.13
C ARG A 167 12.78 -9.14 -16.05
N PRO A 168 13.69 -10.13 -16.11
CA PRO A 168 14.77 -10.27 -15.12
C PRO A 168 15.69 -9.04 -14.99
N ARG A 169 15.90 -8.31 -16.08
CA ARG A 169 16.75 -7.10 -16.11
C ARG A 169 16.17 -5.88 -15.40
N GLU A 170 14.88 -5.89 -15.07
CA GLU A 170 14.20 -4.80 -14.34
C GLU A 170 14.17 -5.10 -12.82
N LEU A 171 14.36 -6.37 -12.42
CA LEU A 171 14.24 -6.83 -11.03
C LEU A 171 15.12 -6.07 -10.03
N GLU A 172 16.39 -5.82 -10.38
CA GLU A 172 17.34 -5.15 -9.47
C GLU A 172 16.98 -3.69 -9.24
N HIS A 173 16.46 -3.03 -10.27
CA HIS A 173 16.01 -1.65 -10.17
C HIS A 173 14.72 -1.58 -9.35
N ASP A 174 13.75 -2.41 -9.72
CA ASP A 174 12.42 -2.36 -9.13
C ASP A 174 12.41 -2.79 -7.65
N SER A 175 13.34 -3.67 -7.25
CA SER A 175 13.49 -4.06 -5.85
C SER A 175 13.88 -2.90 -4.92
N GLN A 176 14.38 -1.78 -5.48
CA GLN A 176 14.79 -0.59 -4.73
C GLN A 176 13.63 0.41 -4.51
N LEU A 177 12.50 0.25 -5.22
CA LEU A 177 11.39 1.22 -5.16
C LEU A 177 10.76 1.28 -3.77
N PHE A 178 10.58 0.14 -3.10
CA PHE A 178 10.00 0.11 -1.76
C PHE A 178 10.88 0.83 -0.73
N ALA A 179 12.21 0.66 -0.80
CA ALA A 179 13.12 1.36 0.09
C ALA A 179 13.04 2.89 -0.13
N ALA A 180 12.98 3.33 -1.39
CA ALA A 180 12.76 4.74 -1.73
C ALA A 180 11.42 5.26 -1.19
N TYR A 181 10.36 4.47 -1.34
CA TYR A 181 9.04 4.78 -0.80
C TYR A 181 9.07 5.00 0.71
N VAL A 182 9.66 4.08 1.49
CA VAL A 182 9.70 4.20 2.96
C VAL A 182 10.39 5.51 3.40
N GLU A 183 11.45 5.93 2.72
CA GLU A 183 12.12 7.20 3.04
C GLU A 183 11.28 8.43 2.66
N VAL A 184 10.66 8.43 1.46
CA VAL A 184 9.81 9.53 1.00
C VAL A 184 8.55 9.64 1.86
N GLU A 185 7.90 8.51 2.15
CA GLU A 185 6.74 8.43 3.03
C GLU A 185 7.08 8.94 4.42
N GLY A 186 8.22 8.55 5.00
CA GLY A 186 8.60 9.03 6.33
C GLY A 186 8.72 10.56 6.38
N ARG A 187 9.28 11.16 5.32
CA ARG A 187 9.36 12.62 5.18
C ARG A 187 7.99 13.27 4.97
N LEU A 188 7.09 12.65 4.21
CA LEU A 188 5.72 13.13 3.99
C LEU A 188 4.91 13.07 5.31
N ARG A 189 5.03 11.96 6.03
CA ARG A 189 4.41 11.77 7.35
C ARG A 189 4.89 12.80 8.37
N ASP A 190 6.18 13.12 8.39
CA ASP A 190 6.73 14.18 9.25
C ASP A 190 6.12 15.57 8.97
N GLN A 191 5.57 15.77 7.75
CA GLN A 191 4.83 16.98 7.37
C GLN A 191 3.33 16.89 7.69
N GLY A 192 2.85 15.73 8.15
CA GLY A 192 1.45 15.46 8.44
C GLY A 192 0.64 14.94 7.25
N ALA A 193 1.30 14.49 6.18
CA ALA A 193 0.62 13.89 5.03
C ALA A 193 0.13 12.47 5.35
N ASP A 194 -0.99 12.08 4.74
CA ASP A 194 -1.54 10.72 4.76
C ASP A 194 -1.40 10.12 3.37
N VAL A 195 -0.62 9.04 3.23
CA VAL A 195 -0.39 8.41 1.92
C VAL A 195 -1.57 7.53 1.56
N GLU A 196 -2.10 7.72 0.34
CA GLU A 196 -3.27 7.01 -0.14
C GLU A 196 -2.89 5.82 -1.03
N ARG A 197 -1.95 6.02 -1.97
CA ARG A 197 -1.48 4.96 -2.87
C ARG A 197 -0.12 5.27 -3.51
N VAL A 198 0.44 4.23 -4.13
CA VAL A 198 1.60 4.32 -5.01
C VAL A 198 1.23 3.84 -6.41
N ILE A 199 1.63 4.62 -7.42
CA ILE A 199 1.44 4.31 -8.85
C ILE A 199 2.81 4.10 -9.49
N LEU A 200 3.05 2.94 -10.10
CA LEU A 200 4.32 2.63 -10.72
C LEU A 200 4.42 3.20 -12.15
N GLU A 201 5.65 3.37 -12.67
CA GLU A 201 5.89 3.80 -14.06
C GLU A 201 5.09 2.96 -15.07
N ILE A 202 5.00 1.65 -14.81
CA ILE A 202 4.28 0.72 -15.69
C ILE A 202 2.78 1.04 -15.76
N ASP A 203 2.18 1.53 -14.69
CA ASP A 203 0.76 1.89 -14.62
C ASP A 203 0.51 3.21 -15.35
N LEU A 204 1.35 4.23 -15.12
CA LEU A 204 1.29 5.50 -15.84
C LEU A 204 1.51 5.31 -17.36
N ARG A 205 2.44 4.43 -17.73
CA ARG A 205 2.68 4.08 -19.13
C ARG A 205 1.52 3.32 -19.72
N ARG A 206 0.89 2.41 -18.96
CA ARG A 206 -0.28 1.64 -19.41
C ARG A 206 -1.43 2.60 -19.73
N GLU A 207 -1.75 3.52 -18.82
CA GLU A 207 -2.75 4.56 -19.03
C GLU A 207 -2.45 5.41 -20.26
N TYR A 208 -1.21 5.91 -20.38
CA TYR A 208 -0.78 6.67 -21.55
C TYR A 208 -0.94 5.90 -22.86
N GLN A 209 -0.56 4.61 -22.88
CA GLN A 209 -0.71 3.77 -24.06
C GLN A 209 -2.18 3.50 -24.39
N GLU A 210 -3.05 3.34 -23.40
CA GLU A 210 -4.48 3.16 -23.61
C GLU A 210 -5.13 4.42 -24.20
N TRP A 211 -4.78 5.60 -23.69
CA TRP A 211 -5.23 6.89 -24.22
C TRP A 211 -4.75 7.12 -25.67
N LEU A 212 -3.49 6.78 -25.96
CA LEU A 212 -2.94 6.83 -27.33
C LEU A 212 -3.71 5.93 -28.30
N GLN A 213 -4.24 4.81 -27.81
CA GLN A 213 -4.93 3.80 -28.62
C GLN A 213 -6.46 3.95 -28.62
N GLU A 214 -7.02 4.89 -27.85
CA GLU A 214 -8.46 5.07 -27.70
C GLU A 214 -9.18 5.26 -29.05
N HIS A 215 -8.62 6.08 -29.95
CA HIS A 215 -9.14 6.30 -31.30
C HIS A 215 -9.13 5.05 -32.20
N ASN A 216 -8.29 4.08 -31.88
CA ASN A 216 -8.16 2.83 -32.63
C ASN A 216 -9.13 1.75 -32.15
N LYS A 217 -9.68 1.86 -30.93
CA LYS A 217 -10.61 0.86 -30.36
C LYS A 217 -11.86 0.76 -31.23
N GLY A 218 -12.12 -0.44 -31.77
CA GLY A 218 -13.31 -0.74 -32.56
C GLY A 218 -13.31 -0.19 -34.00
N ASN A 219 -12.21 0.42 -34.47
CA ASN A 219 -12.10 0.92 -35.83
C ASN A 219 -11.46 -0.12 -36.77
N PRO A 220 -12.24 -0.77 -37.67
CA PRO A 220 -11.73 -1.82 -38.55
C PRO A 220 -10.77 -1.31 -39.63
N ASN A 221 -10.65 0.01 -39.81
CA ASN A 221 -9.74 0.64 -40.76
C ASN A 221 -8.51 1.27 -40.09
N SER A 222 -8.34 1.09 -38.77
CA SER A 222 -7.14 1.53 -38.08
C SER A 222 -5.94 0.67 -38.50
N ASP A 223 -4.79 1.30 -38.70
CA ASP A 223 -3.51 0.61 -38.92
C ASP A 223 -2.82 0.20 -37.60
N GLY A 224 -3.49 0.44 -36.47
CA GLY A 224 -3.01 0.16 -35.10
C GLY A 224 -1.98 1.16 -34.58
N ARG A 225 -1.62 2.20 -35.36
CA ARG A 225 -0.69 3.24 -34.92
C ARG A 225 -1.46 4.33 -34.18
N PRO A 226 -0.96 4.83 -33.05
CA PRO A 226 -1.52 6.03 -32.43
C PRO A 226 -1.52 7.18 -33.44
N ASP A 227 -2.62 7.92 -33.50
CA ASP A 227 -2.81 9.06 -34.39
C ASP A 227 -2.82 10.42 -33.67
N ARG A 228 -2.60 10.40 -32.34
CA ARG A 228 -2.51 11.59 -31.50
C ARG A 228 -1.39 12.52 -31.96
N ASP A 229 -1.70 13.80 -32.09
CA ASP A 229 -0.71 14.81 -32.43
C ASP A 229 0.10 15.30 -31.21
N ALA A 230 1.20 16.02 -31.45
CA ALA A 230 2.07 16.50 -30.37
C ALA A 230 1.36 17.42 -29.36
N ARG A 231 0.34 18.18 -29.78
CA ARG A 231 -0.42 19.07 -28.89
C ARG A 231 -1.37 18.27 -28.01
N GLU A 232 -1.98 17.22 -28.55
CA GLU A 232 -2.78 16.28 -27.75
C GLU A 232 -1.91 15.60 -26.70
N ILE A 233 -0.70 15.15 -27.07
CA ILE A 233 0.24 14.51 -26.14
C ILE A 233 0.71 15.50 -25.06
N GLU A 234 1.05 16.73 -25.44
CA GLU A 234 1.42 17.78 -24.48
C GLU A 234 0.25 18.16 -23.56
N ALA A 235 -0.99 18.18 -24.08
CA ALA A 235 -2.18 18.39 -23.27
C ALA A 235 -2.41 17.28 -22.27
N TRP A 236 -2.34 16.03 -22.72
CA TRP A 236 -2.45 14.86 -21.85
C TRP A 236 -1.40 14.88 -20.74
N ALA A 237 -0.13 15.15 -21.08
CA ALA A 237 0.94 15.23 -20.10
C ALA A 237 0.67 16.31 -19.04
N ARG A 238 0.20 17.49 -19.46
CA ARG A 238 -0.19 18.58 -18.55
C ARG A 238 -1.34 18.18 -17.63
N ASP A 239 -2.35 17.51 -18.16
CA ASP A 239 -3.53 17.09 -17.39
C ASP A 239 -3.19 16.01 -16.35
N HIS A 240 -2.09 15.27 -16.55
CA HIS A 240 -1.57 14.25 -15.61
C HIS A 240 -0.38 14.77 -14.78
N ASP A 241 -0.10 16.09 -14.83
CA ASP A 241 1.04 16.72 -14.16
C ASP A 241 2.40 16.06 -14.49
N LEU A 242 2.56 15.55 -15.71
CA LEU A 242 3.78 14.88 -16.18
C LEU A 242 4.63 15.82 -17.07
N PRO A 243 5.97 15.77 -16.95
CA PRO A 243 6.87 16.56 -17.79
C PRO A 243 6.80 16.18 -19.27
N TYR A 244 6.72 17.20 -20.14
CA TYR A 244 6.79 17.06 -21.59
C TYR A 244 7.94 17.90 -22.17
N PHE A 245 8.97 17.23 -22.69
CA PHE A 245 10.08 17.87 -23.41
C PHE A 245 10.74 16.87 -24.35
N ASP A 246 11.50 17.37 -25.33
CA ASP A 246 12.05 16.56 -26.44
C ASP A 246 10.99 15.72 -27.17
N GLU A 247 9.80 16.32 -27.34
CA GLU A 247 8.63 15.72 -28.01
C GLU A 247 8.12 14.43 -27.34
N ARG A 248 8.40 14.24 -26.04
CA ARG A 248 8.05 13.02 -25.30
C ARG A 248 7.55 13.35 -23.90
N VAL A 249 6.65 12.50 -23.41
CA VAL A 249 6.25 12.46 -22.00
C VAL A 249 7.31 11.69 -21.22
N HIS A 250 7.69 12.22 -20.06
CA HIS A 250 8.61 11.56 -19.12
C HIS A 250 7.81 11.08 -17.92
N PHE A 251 8.10 9.86 -17.49
CA PHE A 251 7.42 9.20 -16.36
C PHE A 251 8.41 9.03 -15.22
N PRO A 252 8.01 9.23 -13.95
CA PRO A 252 8.82 8.83 -12.80
C PRO A 252 8.85 7.30 -12.66
N ASP A 253 9.73 6.77 -11.81
CA ASP A 253 9.71 5.35 -11.46
C ASP A 253 8.45 4.98 -10.67
N PHE A 254 8.02 5.88 -9.79
CA PHE A 254 6.70 5.82 -9.16
C PHE A 254 6.21 7.20 -8.73
N ARG A 255 4.90 7.32 -8.56
CA ARG A 255 4.19 8.48 -7.99
C ARG A 255 3.56 8.06 -6.67
N ILE A 256 3.75 8.85 -5.62
CA ILE A 256 3.00 8.72 -4.36
C ILE A 256 1.87 9.73 -4.41
N GLU A 257 0.63 9.29 -4.17
CA GLU A 257 -0.50 10.17 -3.94
C GLU A 257 -0.83 10.21 -2.44
N TYR A 258 -1.10 11.42 -1.94
CA TYR A 258 -1.28 11.67 -0.52
C TYR A 258 -2.16 12.89 -0.27
N GLU A 259 -2.84 12.88 0.87
CA GLU A 259 -3.57 14.02 1.41
C GLU A 259 -2.64 14.85 2.29
N LEU A 260 -2.61 16.17 2.09
CA LEU A 260 -1.98 17.10 3.01
C LEU A 260 -2.81 18.39 3.18
N ASP A 261 -3.22 18.66 4.42
CA ASP A 261 -4.06 19.79 4.81
C ASP A 261 -5.43 19.81 4.09
N GLY A 262 -6.06 18.65 3.96
CA GLY A 262 -7.33 18.40 3.27
C GLY A 262 -7.25 18.58 1.76
N ARG A 263 -6.07 18.37 1.17
CA ARG A 263 -5.86 18.50 -0.28
C ARG A 263 -5.06 17.33 -0.82
N ASP A 264 -5.56 16.78 -1.91
CA ASP A 264 -4.88 15.75 -2.66
C ASP A 264 -3.63 16.34 -3.33
N ARG A 265 -2.54 15.61 -3.20
CA ARG A 265 -1.21 15.94 -3.72
C ARG A 265 -0.59 14.68 -4.27
N HIS A 266 0.42 14.87 -5.10
CA HIS A 266 1.28 13.79 -5.50
C HIS A 266 2.75 14.20 -5.45
N GLU A 267 3.62 13.20 -5.40
CA GLU A 267 5.05 13.36 -5.57
C GLU A 267 5.60 12.30 -6.52
N ASP A 268 6.30 12.76 -7.56
CA ASP A 268 6.95 11.95 -8.57
C ASP A 268 8.39 11.63 -8.15
N VAL A 269 8.69 10.34 -7.96
CA VAL A 269 9.96 9.86 -7.42
C VAL A 269 10.73 9.07 -8.47
N GLU A 270 12.03 9.36 -8.57
CA GLU A 270 12.96 8.67 -9.45
C GLU A 270 14.11 8.05 -8.61
N VAL A 271 14.35 6.75 -8.78
CA VAL A 271 15.36 5.97 -8.07
C VAL A 271 16.66 5.91 -8.89
N MET A 272 17.64 6.69 -8.46
CA MET A 272 19.00 6.66 -8.97
C MET A 272 19.76 5.48 -8.37
N SER A 273 19.96 4.42 -9.14
CA SER A 273 20.88 3.32 -8.78
C SER A 273 22.34 3.66 -9.17
N GLU A 274 23.33 2.99 -8.54
CA GLU A 274 24.76 3.22 -8.83
C GLU A 274 25.16 2.93 -10.29
N HIS A 275 24.31 2.24 -11.04
CA HIS A 275 24.49 1.93 -12.46
C HIS A 275 23.96 3.02 -13.41
N TYR A 276 23.28 4.04 -12.88
CA TYR A 276 22.79 5.19 -13.63
C TYR A 276 23.96 6.11 -14.02
N ARG A 277 24.56 5.89 -15.19
CA ARG A 277 25.59 6.77 -15.77
C ARG A 277 25.19 7.24 -17.17
N GLY A 278 25.30 8.54 -17.43
CA GLY A 278 25.24 9.13 -18.77
C GLY A 278 23.97 9.93 -19.09
N ALA A 279 23.66 10.08 -20.37
CA ALA A 279 22.64 10.99 -20.92
C ALA A 279 21.21 10.84 -20.34
N TYR A 280 20.88 9.70 -19.74
CA TYR A 280 19.62 9.46 -19.04
C TYR A 280 19.48 10.26 -17.73
N ALA A 281 20.59 10.52 -17.01
CA ALA A 281 20.59 11.38 -15.81
C ALA A 281 20.22 12.82 -16.16
N GLY A 282 20.67 13.30 -17.33
CA GLY A 282 20.39 14.65 -17.81
C GLY A 282 18.91 14.91 -18.13
N SER A 283 18.21 13.95 -18.75
CA SER A 283 16.77 14.09 -19.03
C SER A 283 15.93 14.02 -17.75
N LYS A 284 16.26 13.13 -16.80
CA LYS A 284 15.49 13.02 -15.55
C LYS A 284 15.74 14.17 -14.58
N ALA A 285 16.95 14.73 -14.54
CA ALA A 285 17.21 15.98 -13.81
C ALA A 285 16.40 17.18 -14.35
N GLN A 286 16.12 17.19 -15.67
CA GLN A 286 15.28 18.21 -16.29
C GLN A 286 13.77 17.97 -16.03
N ALA A 287 13.37 16.75 -15.71
CA ALA A 287 11.97 16.37 -15.44
C ALA A 287 11.46 16.89 -14.09
N GLY A 288 12.34 17.26 -13.15
CA GLY A 288 11.96 17.85 -11.87
C GLY A 288 11.44 16.84 -10.83
N PHE A 289 11.63 15.54 -11.07
CA PHE A 289 11.29 14.47 -10.12
C PHE A 289 12.15 14.53 -8.86
N THR A 290 11.61 14.04 -7.75
CA THR A 290 12.39 13.85 -6.53
C THR A 290 13.33 12.66 -6.72
N CYS A 291 14.64 12.94 -6.77
CA CYS A 291 15.65 11.89 -6.93
C CYS A 291 15.98 11.24 -5.59
N TYR A 292 15.94 9.91 -5.57
CA TYR A 292 16.35 9.07 -4.45
C TYR A 292 17.57 8.21 -4.84
N ARG A 293 18.57 8.07 -3.97
CA ARG A 293 19.72 7.17 -4.24
C ARG A 293 19.47 5.82 -3.61
N GLY A 294 19.38 4.76 -4.42
CA GLY A 294 19.30 3.39 -3.93
C GLY A 294 20.49 3.03 -3.03
N GLY A 295 20.21 2.57 -1.82
CA GLY A 295 21.23 2.27 -0.79
C GLY A 295 22.08 1.05 -1.15
N GLY A 296 23.26 1.29 -1.75
CA GLY A 296 24.38 0.34 -1.75
C GLY A 296 25.16 0.44 -0.44
N GLY A 297 25.20 -0.62 0.36
CA GLY A 297 25.76 -0.58 1.71
C GLY A 297 27.28 -0.30 1.80
N ARG A 298 27.64 0.72 2.59
CA ARG A 298 28.70 0.80 3.66
C ARG A 298 29.43 2.15 3.68
N GLY A 299 29.31 2.88 4.79
CA GLY A 299 30.21 4.00 5.13
C GLY A 299 29.74 4.76 6.36
N GLY A 300 30.31 4.46 7.53
CA GLY A 300 29.82 4.99 8.80
C GLY A 300 30.09 6.47 9.06
N GLY A 301 29.21 7.04 9.90
CA GLY A 301 29.58 8.01 10.91
C GLY A 301 29.38 9.48 10.54
N GLY A 302 28.46 10.13 11.26
CA GLY A 302 28.47 11.58 11.44
C GLY A 302 27.08 12.18 11.42
N GLY A 303 26.49 12.36 12.59
CA GLY A 303 25.26 13.14 12.72
C GLY A 303 25.47 14.59 12.28
N SER A 304 24.55 15.09 11.46
CA SER A 304 24.27 16.52 11.36
C SER A 304 22.80 16.70 11.00
N ASN A 305 22.07 17.18 12.00
CA ASN A 305 20.72 17.69 11.93
C ASN A 305 20.69 18.85 10.91
N THR A 306 20.15 18.62 9.72
CA THR A 306 19.92 19.68 8.73
C THR A 306 18.69 19.29 7.91
N GLY A 307 17.58 20.00 8.16
CA GLY A 307 16.33 19.82 7.44
C GLY A 307 16.53 19.99 5.93
N GLY A 308 16.09 18.98 5.18
CA GLY A 308 16.15 18.95 3.73
C GLY A 308 15.05 19.80 3.11
N SER A 309 15.45 20.92 2.52
CA SER A 309 14.70 21.58 1.45
C SER A 309 14.81 20.74 0.17
N PRO A 310 13.80 20.70 -0.71
CA PRO A 310 13.91 20.00 -1.98
C PRO A 310 14.90 20.72 -2.89
N PHE A 311 15.60 19.93 -3.71
CA PHE A 311 16.57 20.33 -4.73
C PHE A 311 17.99 20.66 -4.22
N ASP A 312 18.94 19.73 -4.36
CA ASP A 312 20.35 20.06 -4.56
C ASP A 312 20.68 19.96 -6.07
N PRO A 313 20.70 21.09 -6.80
CA PRO A 313 21.05 21.11 -8.22
C PRO A 313 22.49 20.66 -8.51
N GLY A 314 23.36 20.57 -7.49
CA GLY A 314 24.71 20.04 -7.64
C GLY A 314 24.77 18.51 -7.73
N PHE A 315 23.69 17.80 -7.41
CA PHE A 315 23.70 16.33 -7.38
C PHE A 315 23.58 15.70 -8.77
N ALA A 316 22.78 16.30 -9.65
CA ALA A 316 22.71 15.87 -11.05
C ALA A 316 24.04 16.07 -11.80
N GLU A 317 24.85 17.06 -11.38
CA GLU A 317 26.18 17.32 -11.95
C GLU A 317 27.24 16.26 -11.54
N GLU A 318 27.02 15.49 -10.47
CA GLU A 318 27.92 14.40 -10.05
C GLU A 318 27.86 13.19 -11.02
N PHE A 319 26.81 13.11 -11.84
CA PHE A 319 26.52 12.01 -12.77
C PHE A 319 26.52 12.39 -14.25
N LEU A 320 26.82 13.65 -14.60
CA LEU A 320 27.06 14.15 -15.97
C LEU A 320 28.52 13.94 -16.41
#